data_AF-A0A5D2PTX1-F1
#
_entry.id   AF-A0A5D2PTX1-F1
#
_cell.length_a   1.000
_cell.length_b   1.000
_cell.length_c   1.000
_cell.angle_alpha   90.00
_cell.angle_beta   90.00
_cell.angle_gamma   90.00
#
_symmetry.space_group_name_H-M   'P 1'
#
loop_
_entity.id
_entity.type
_entity.pdbx_description
1 polymer ?
#
loop_
_entity_poly.entity_id
_entity_poly.type
_entity_poly.pdbx_seq_one_letter_code
_entity_poly.pdbx_strand_id
1 'polypeptide(L)'
;MEGDKGAVCVTGGTGFVASWLIKSLLQEGYAVRTTVRADSVVFLKSGALGILKACLKSKTVKRVVYTSSASTVMFNGQDVEVVDESFWTDVDIIRENLSPFMRSYMISKTLTERAALEFGTQHGLDVVTVIPSLVVGPFICPKFPGSVRLSLALVLGNQSEYSLLLNASMVHVDDLARAHIFLLEYPDAKGRYNCSSDTISLEKLSEFLGGKYPEFPIPSPESLGEIKGMKWPGVSSKKLLDTGFEFNCGVEEMFDGAIQCCKERGYL
;
A
#
# COMPACT_ATOMS: atom_id res chain seq x y z
N MET A 1 -24.09 -25.09 -1.98
CA MET A 1 -24.47 -23.88 -1.22
C MET A 1 -23.25 -23.51 -0.41
N GLU A 2 -22.45 -22.57 -0.91
CA GLU A 2 -21.34 -22.01 -0.12
C GLU A 2 -21.95 -21.33 1.11
N GLY A 3 -21.41 -21.64 2.29
CA GLY A 3 -21.84 -21.02 3.53
C GLY A 3 -21.64 -19.50 3.45
N ASP A 4 -22.54 -18.74 4.06
CA ASP A 4 -22.44 -17.29 4.20
C ASP A 4 -21.06 -16.93 4.82
N LYS A 5 -20.19 -16.28 4.03
CA LYS A 5 -18.85 -15.81 4.45
C LYS A 5 -18.92 -14.81 5.61
N GLY A 6 -20.10 -14.24 5.85
CA GLY A 6 -20.38 -13.32 6.95
C GLY A 6 -20.20 -11.86 6.55
N ALA A 7 -20.29 -10.99 7.57
CA ALA A 7 -20.25 -9.54 7.39
C ALA A 7 -18.89 -8.94 7.77
N VAL A 8 -18.39 -8.04 6.93
CA VAL A 8 -17.13 -7.30 7.12
C VAL A 8 -17.34 -5.80 7.03
N CYS A 9 -16.42 -5.03 7.60
CA CYS A 9 -16.42 -3.57 7.52
C CYS A 9 -15.12 -3.08 6.89
N VAL A 10 -15.22 -2.29 5.81
CA VAL A 10 -14.08 -1.63 5.16
C VAL A 10 -14.17 -0.13 5.39
N THR A 11 -13.14 0.46 6.00
CA THR A 11 -13.13 1.92 6.23
C THR A 11 -12.55 2.69 5.05
N GLY A 12 -13.09 3.90 4.80
CA GLY A 12 -12.58 4.77 3.75
C GLY A 12 -12.92 4.30 2.34
N GLY A 13 -14.15 3.80 2.12
CA GLY A 13 -14.57 3.10 0.91
C GLY A 13 -14.44 3.87 -0.41
N THR A 14 -14.25 5.19 -0.38
CA THR A 14 -13.97 6.00 -1.58
C THR A 14 -12.48 6.03 -1.96
N GLY A 15 -11.60 5.45 -1.15
CA GLY A 15 -10.16 5.38 -1.40
C GLY A 15 -9.80 4.28 -2.40
N PHE A 16 -8.62 4.40 -3.01
CA PHE A 16 -8.13 3.47 -4.03
C PHE A 16 -8.18 2.01 -3.57
N VAL A 17 -7.32 1.64 -2.61
CA VAL A 17 -7.23 0.26 -2.09
C VAL A 17 -8.56 -0.19 -1.48
N ALA A 18 -9.24 0.68 -0.72
CA ALA A 18 -10.49 0.33 -0.05
C ALA A 18 -11.62 0.01 -1.04
N SER A 19 -11.77 0.80 -2.11
CA SER A 19 -12.79 0.54 -3.14
C SER A 19 -12.54 -0.78 -3.86
N TRP A 20 -11.28 -1.09 -4.18
CA TRP A 20 -10.92 -2.37 -4.80
C TRP A 20 -11.16 -3.54 -3.86
N LEU A 21 -10.75 -3.42 -2.59
CA LEU A 21 -11.00 -4.43 -1.56
C LEU A 21 -12.51 -4.70 -1.37
N ILE A 22 -13.36 -3.67 -1.38
CA ILE A 22 -14.82 -3.83 -1.31
C ILE A 22 -15.32 -4.64 -2.50
N LYS A 23 -14.87 -4.33 -3.72
CA LYS A 23 -15.21 -5.10 -4.92
C LYS A 23 -14.79 -6.57 -4.75
N SER A 24 -13.55 -6.84 -4.36
CA SER A 24 -13.03 -8.20 -4.18
C SER A 24 -13.81 -8.97 -3.10
N LEU A 25 -14.09 -8.36 -1.95
CA LEU A 25 -14.88 -8.97 -0.89
C LEU A 25 -16.31 -9.33 -1.34
N LEU A 26 -16.97 -8.46 -2.10
CA LEU A 26 -18.29 -8.74 -2.67
C LEU A 26 -18.25 -9.91 -3.66
N GLN A 27 -17.20 -10.01 -4.47
CA GLN A 27 -17.00 -11.12 -5.40
C GLN A 27 -16.75 -12.45 -4.68
N GLU A 28 -16.08 -12.42 -3.53
CA GLU A 28 -15.86 -13.58 -2.65
C GLU A 28 -17.08 -13.94 -1.78
N GLY A 29 -18.21 -13.22 -1.94
CA GLY A 29 -19.48 -13.54 -1.26
C GLY A 29 -19.66 -12.93 0.13
N TYR A 30 -18.85 -11.95 0.53
CA TYR A 30 -19.02 -11.25 1.81
C TYR A 30 -20.13 -10.20 1.77
N ALA A 31 -20.83 -10.03 2.89
CA ALA A 31 -21.64 -8.84 3.13
C ALA A 31 -20.75 -7.67 3.59
N VAL A 32 -20.58 -6.65 2.75
CA VAL A 32 -19.66 -5.54 3.02
C VAL A 32 -20.39 -4.30 3.54
N ARG A 33 -19.97 -3.81 4.71
CA ARG A 33 -20.29 -2.46 5.19
C ARG A 33 -19.11 -1.55 4.93
N THR A 34 -19.35 -0.33 4.47
CA THR A 34 -18.28 0.63 4.21
C THR A 34 -18.52 1.98 4.87
N THR A 35 -17.45 2.66 5.24
CA THR A 35 -17.52 4.02 5.78
C THR A 35 -16.94 5.02 4.79
N VAL A 36 -17.61 6.16 4.64
CA VAL A 36 -17.19 7.28 3.81
C VAL A 36 -17.20 8.55 4.66
N ARG A 37 -16.34 9.52 4.36
CA ARG A 37 -16.38 10.84 4.98
C ARG A 37 -17.04 11.82 4.03
N ALA A 38 -17.90 12.70 4.57
CA ALA A 38 -18.42 13.85 3.83
C ALA A 38 -17.33 14.91 3.61
N ASP A 39 -16.45 15.13 4.61
CA ASP A 39 -15.35 16.11 4.55
C ASP A 39 -14.04 15.60 5.21
N SER A 40 -12.90 16.07 4.70
CA SER A 40 -11.57 15.52 4.97
C SER A 40 -10.75 16.33 5.98
N VAL A 41 -11.09 16.30 7.27
CA VAL A 41 -10.16 16.72 8.35
C VAL A 41 -10.37 15.90 9.62
N VAL A 42 -9.52 14.90 9.89
CA VAL A 42 -9.28 14.40 11.27
C VAL A 42 -7.87 13.81 11.37
N PHE A 43 -7.16 14.17 12.44
CA PHE A 43 -5.89 13.62 12.89
C PHE A 43 -5.91 12.07 12.97
N LEU A 44 -4.98 11.42 12.27
CA LEU A 44 -5.03 10.00 11.91
C LEU A 44 -4.90 9.02 13.10
N LYS A 45 -4.19 9.40 14.18
CA LYS A 45 -3.98 8.51 15.33
C LYS A 45 -5.25 8.21 16.13
N SER A 46 -6.06 9.24 16.41
CA SER A 46 -7.28 9.07 17.21
C SER A 46 -8.33 8.24 16.47
N GLY A 47 -8.33 8.30 15.13
CA GLY A 47 -9.23 7.53 14.28
C GLY A 47 -9.04 6.02 14.39
N ALA A 48 -7.80 5.53 14.22
CA ALA A 48 -7.52 4.09 14.24
C ALA A 48 -7.86 3.47 15.62
N LEU A 49 -7.41 4.10 16.71
CA LEU A 49 -7.75 3.62 18.06
C LEU A 49 -9.26 3.71 18.35
N GLY A 50 -9.96 4.69 17.80
CA GLY A 50 -11.42 4.78 17.88
C GLY A 50 -12.10 3.59 17.21
N ILE A 51 -11.63 3.17 16.03
CA ILE A 51 -12.12 1.99 15.32
C ILE A 51 -11.85 0.72 16.13
N LEU A 52 -10.64 0.53 16.65
CA LEU A 52 -10.31 -0.65 17.46
C LEU A 52 -11.17 -0.75 18.73
N LYS A 53 -11.43 0.39 19.39
CA LYS A 53 -12.37 0.45 20.52
C LYS A 53 -13.80 0.08 20.10
N ALA A 54 -14.24 0.48 18.92
CA ALA A 54 -15.55 0.09 18.39
C ALA A 54 -15.61 -1.41 18.06
N CYS A 55 -14.55 -1.97 17.47
CA CYS A 55 -14.41 -3.40 17.22
C CYS A 55 -14.52 -4.19 18.53
N LEU A 56 -13.76 -3.80 19.56
CA LEU A 56 -13.81 -4.43 20.87
C LEU A 56 -15.22 -4.37 21.50
N LYS A 57 -15.89 -3.22 21.43
CA LYS A 57 -17.25 -3.05 21.95
C LYS A 57 -18.29 -3.88 21.21
N SER A 58 -18.09 -4.16 19.93
CA SER A 58 -19.06 -4.91 19.11
C SER A 58 -19.23 -6.36 19.56
N LYS A 59 -18.18 -6.95 20.16
CA LYS A 59 -18.08 -8.38 20.52
C LYS A 59 -18.24 -9.37 19.35
N THR A 60 -18.46 -8.89 18.12
CA THR A 60 -18.64 -9.72 16.92
C THR A 60 -17.43 -9.72 16.00
N VAL A 61 -16.58 -8.69 16.09
CA VAL A 61 -15.35 -8.60 15.29
C VAL A 61 -14.33 -9.61 15.82
N LYS A 62 -13.94 -10.57 14.97
CA LYS A 62 -12.97 -11.62 15.30
C LYS A 62 -11.53 -11.18 15.04
N ARG A 63 -11.30 -10.43 13.96
CA ARG A 63 -9.99 -9.92 13.53
C ARG A 63 -10.12 -8.55 12.90
N VAL A 64 -9.12 -7.70 13.11
CA VAL A 64 -8.93 -6.44 12.40
C VAL A 64 -7.69 -6.56 11.53
N VAL A 65 -7.85 -6.29 10.23
CA VAL A 65 -6.72 -6.15 9.29
C VAL A 65 -6.49 -4.65 9.06
N TYR A 66 -5.36 -4.13 9.53
CA TYR A 66 -4.98 -2.73 9.40
C TYR A 66 -3.99 -2.51 8.26
N THR A 67 -4.34 -1.67 7.30
CA THR A 67 -3.46 -1.29 6.20
C THR A 67 -2.44 -0.24 6.66
N SER A 68 -1.21 -0.69 6.89
CA SER A 68 -0.06 0.15 7.19
C SER A 68 0.55 0.73 5.89
N SER A 69 1.88 0.73 5.76
CA SER A 69 2.63 1.31 4.64
C SER A 69 4.10 0.90 4.76
N ALA A 70 4.78 0.57 3.65
CA ALA A 70 6.21 0.26 3.66
C ALA A 70 7.08 1.37 4.29
N SER A 71 6.56 2.59 4.31
CA SER A 71 7.15 3.70 5.07
C SER A 71 7.34 3.45 6.57
N THR A 72 6.75 2.38 7.15
CA THR A 72 6.94 2.03 8.56
C THR A 72 8.09 1.05 8.79
N VAL A 73 8.72 0.52 7.72
CA VAL A 73 9.86 -0.41 7.80
C VAL A 73 11.15 0.17 7.18
N MET A 74 11.06 1.23 6.38
CA MET A 74 12.18 1.69 5.53
C MET A 74 13.30 2.51 6.22
N PHE A 75 13.07 3.13 7.39
CA PHE A 75 13.98 4.17 7.92
C PHE A 75 14.43 3.95 9.36
N ASN A 76 15.48 3.17 9.61
CA ASN A 76 16.00 2.96 10.96
C ASN A 76 17.49 3.32 11.13
N GLY A 77 18.06 4.06 10.17
CA GLY A 77 19.48 4.43 10.17
C GLY A 77 20.43 3.32 9.74
N GLN A 78 19.92 2.13 9.43
CA GLN A 78 20.72 1.03 8.86
C GLN A 78 20.74 1.14 7.34
N ASP A 79 21.92 0.94 6.75
CA ASP A 79 22.09 0.86 5.31
C ASP A 79 21.94 -0.61 4.87
N VAL A 80 20.73 -0.97 4.46
CA VAL A 80 20.37 -2.33 4.04
C VAL A 80 19.68 -2.30 2.69
N GLU A 81 19.92 -3.32 1.86
CA GLU A 81 19.31 -3.40 0.52
C GLU A 81 17.84 -3.81 0.58
N VAL A 82 17.46 -4.65 1.56
CA VAL A 82 16.10 -5.19 1.71
C VAL A 82 15.70 -5.18 3.18
N VAL A 83 14.46 -4.77 3.46
CA VAL A 83 13.84 -4.78 4.80
C VAL A 83 12.73 -5.82 4.90
N ASP A 84 12.53 -6.35 6.10
CA ASP A 84 11.44 -7.26 6.45
C ASP A 84 10.57 -6.69 7.59
N GLU A 85 9.64 -7.48 8.12
CA GLU A 85 8.70 -7.04 9.15
C GLU A 85 9.33 -6.80 10.53
N SER A 86 10.59 -7.18 10.74
CA SER A 86 11.32 -6.89 11.99
C SER A 86 11.76 -5.43 12.07
N PHE A 87 11.86 -4.75 10.91
CA PHE A 87 12.30 -3.36 10.83
C PHE A 87 11.19 -2.40 11.25
N TRP A 88 11.59 -1.30 11.88
CA TRP A 88 10.70 -0.19 12.19
C TRP A 88 11.36 1.11 11.84
N THR A 89 10.60 1.99 11.20
CA THR A 89 11.02 3.36 10.98
C THR A 89 11.19 4.08 12.31
N ASP A 90 12.36 4.66 12.50
CA ASP A 90 12.73 5.56 13.57
C ASP A 90 12.17 6.96 13.24
N VAL A 91 11.24 7.39 14.09
CA VAL A 91 10.53 8.65 13.91
C VAL A 91 11.41 9.87 14.18
N ASP A 92 12.51 9.71 14.92
CA ASP A 92 13.41 10.80 15.24
C ASP A 92 14.38 11.05 14.07
N ILE A 93 14.85 9.99 13.40
CA ILE A 93 15.69 10.10 12.18
C ILE A 93 14.96 10.82 11.04
N ILE A 94 13.67 10.53 10.83
CA ILE A 94 12.90 11.13 9.73
C ILE A 94 12.51 12.60 9.96
N ARG A 95 12.65 13.11 11.19
CA ARG A 95 12.31 14.52 11.50
C ARG A 95 13.26 15.53 10.89
N GLU A 96 14.47 15.11 10.52
CA GLU A 96 15.51 16.04 10.08
C GLU A 96 15.76 15.97 8.56
N ASN A 97 15.40 14.85 7.91
CA ASN A 97 15.94 14.49 6.60
C ASN A 97 14.93 14.42 5.45
N LEU A 98 13.63 14.63 5.71
CA LEU A 98 12.57 14.48 4.70
C LEU A 98 11.70 15.73 4.55
N SER A 99 11.07 15.87 3.38
CA SER A 99 10.11 16.93 3.09
C SER A 99 8.94 16.90 4.09
N PRO A 100 8.29 18.06 4.39
CA PRO A 100 7.23 18.13 5.39
C PRO A 100 6.10 17.12 5.16
N PHE A 101 5.67 16.94 3.90
CA PHE A 101 4.60 16.01 3.54
C PHE A 101 4.99 14.54 3.81
N MET A 102 6.16 14.10 3.32
CA MET A 102 6.64 12.73 3.56
C MET A 102 6.82 12.48 5.05
N ARG A 103 7.46 13.43 5.76
CA ARG A 103 7.65 13.35 7.21
C ARG A 103 6.34 13.12 7.96
N SER A 104 5.30 13.95 7.70
CA SER A 104 4.00 13.80 8.36
C SER A 104 3.34 12.46 8.06
N TYR A 105 3.40 11.99 6.81
CA TYR A 105 2.84 10.71 6.41
C TYR A 105 3.52 9.53 7.12
N MET A 106 4.85 9.49 7.09
CA MET A 106 5.65 8.39 7.66
C MET A 106 5.53 8.34 9.18
N ILE A 107 5.66 9.48 9.87
CA ILE A 107 5.44 9.57 11.34
C ILE A 107 4.04 9.08 11.68
N SER A 108 3.02 9.54 10.94
CA SER A 108 1.64 9.17 11.22
C SER A 108 1.41 7.66 11.04
N LYS A 109 1.86 7.07 9.93
CA LYS A 109 1.70 5.64 9.66
C LYS A 109 2.43 4.79 10.68
N THR A 110 3.70 5.09 10.96
CA THR A 110 4.52 4.35 11.93
C THR A 110 3.90 4.34 13.31
N LEU A 111 3.55 5.52 13.83
CA LEU A 111 3.02 5.60 15.18
C LEU A 111 1.59 5.05 15.31
N THR A 112 0.79 5.10 14.23
CA THR A 112 -0.56 4.52 14.23
C THR A 112 -0.51 2.99 14.18
N GLU A 113 0.40 2.41 13.38
CA GLU A 113 0.60 0.97 13.34
C GLU A 113 1.06 0.42 14.69
N ARG A 114 2.06 1.05 15.32
CA ARG A 114 2.52 0.68 16.67
C ARG A 114 1.37 0.70 17.69
N ALA A 115 0.60 1.78 17.70
CA ALA A 115 -0.53 1.93 18.61
C ALA A 115 -1.64 0.89 18.35
N ALA A 116 -1.87 0.50 17.09
CA ALA A 116 -2.87 -0.51 16.74
C ALA A 116 -2.46 -1.91 17.24
N LEU A 117 -1.20 -2.30 17.03
CA LEU A 117 -0.64 -3.58 17.49
C LEU A 117 -0.59 -3.65 19.03
N GLU A 118 -0.18 -2.56 19.68
CA GLU A 118 -0.17 -2.44 21.14
C GLU A 118 -1.59 -2.56 21.72
N PHE A 119 -2.56 -1.84 21.13
CA PHE A 119 -3.96 -1.91 21.55
C PHE A 119 -4.50 -3.34 21.43
N GLY A 120 -4.23 -4.02 20.31
CA GLY A 120 -4.64 -5.41 20.10
C GLY A 120 -4.10 -6.33 21.19
N THR A 121 -2.80 -6.24 21.47
CA THR A 121 -2.12 -7.02 22.51
C THR A 121 -2.71 -6.75 23.90
N GLN A 122 -2.93 -5.49 24.26
CA GLN A 122 -3.43 -5.10 25.59
C GLN A 122 -4.88 -5.54 25.85
N HIS A 123 -5.71 -5.61 24.80
CA HIS A 123 -7.16 -5.85 24.94
C HIS A 123 -7.60 -7.22 24.44
N GLY A 124 -6.67 -8.07 24.00
CA GLY A 124 -6.99 -9.38 23.42
C GLY A 124 -7.78 -9.30 22.11
N LEU A 125 -7.63 -8.21 21.36
CA LEU A 125 -8.21 -8.06 20.03
C LEU A 125 -7.19 -8.52 18.99
N ASP A 126 -7.58 -9.47 18.13
CA ASP A 126 -6.70 -9.94 17.05
C ASP A 126 -6.53 -8.84 15.99
N VAL A 127 -5.33 -8.27 15.93
CA VAL A 127 -4.94 -7.21 15.00
C VAL A 127 -3.78 -7.71 14.16
N VAL A 128 -4.00 -7.78 12.85
CA VAL A 128 -3.00 -8.06 11.83
C VAL A 128 -2.77 -6.80 11.00
N THR A 129 -1.54 -6.57 10.57
CA THR A 129 -1.18 -5.41 9.76
C THR A 129 -0.63 -5.85 8.41
N VAL A 130 -1.12 -5.23 7.34
CA VAL A 130 -0.62 -5.40 5.97
C VAL A 130 0.17 -4.16 5.61
N ILE A 131 1.41 -4.35 5.15
CA ILE A 131 2.36 -3.29 4.86
C ILE A 131 2.56 -3.27 3.33
N PRO A 132 1.71 -2.57 2.57
CA PRO A 132 1.91 -2.42 1.14
C PRO A 132 3.09 -1.51 0.83
N SER A 133 3.80 -1.83 -0.26
CA SER A 133 4.70 -0.90 -0.94
C SER A 133 3.91 0.05 -1.85
N LEU A 134 4.49 0.58 -2.93
CA LEU A 134 3.79 1.48 -3.83
C LEU A 134 2.70 0.70 -4.60
N VAL A 135 1.43 1.00 -4.31
CA VAL A 135 0.29 0.28 -4.91
C VAL A 135 0.02 0.83 -6.32
N VAL A 136 0.10 -0.04 -7.32
CA VAL A 136 -0.08 0.26 -8.74
C VAL A 136 -1.15 -0.64 -9.34
N GLY A 137 -1.88 -0.17 -10.35
CA GLY A 137 -2.90 -0.95 -11.04
C GLY A 137 -4.14 -0.13 -11.40
N PRO A 138 -5.17 -0.79 -11.97
CA PRO A 138 -6.44 -0.16 -12.34
C PRO A 138 -7.21 0.29 -11.10
N PHE A 139 -8.10 1.28 -11.24
CA PHE A 139 -8.82 1.84 -10.10
C PHE A 139 -10.29 2.15 -10.41
N ILE A 140 -11.15 1.91 -9.42
CA ILE A 140 -12.59 2.23 -9.51
C ILE A 140 -12.97 3.48 -8.71
N CYS A 141 -12.11 3.95 -7.81
CA CYS A 141 -12.36 5.14 -7.00
C CYS A 141 -12.54 6.41 -7.86
N PRO A 142 -13.26 7.43 -7.37
CA PRO A 142 -13.61 8.61 -8.18
C PRO A 142 -12.41 9.56 -8.44
N LYS A 143 -11.37 9.52 -7.61
CA LYS A 143 -10.20 10.39 -7.72
C LYS A 143 -9.00 9.62 -8.25
N PHE A 144 -8.10 10.32 -8.95
CA PHE A 144 -6.82 9.77 -9.40
C PHE A 144 -5.97 9.34 -8.19
N PRO A 145 -5.65 8.03 -8.02
CA PRO A 145 -4.89 7.59 -6.87
C PRO A 145 -3.49 8.20 -6.84
N GLY A 146 -3.08 8.72 -5.67
CA GLY A 146 -1.76 9.34 -5.53
C GLY A 146 -0.60 8.38 -5.79
N SER A 147 -0.74 7.10 -5.44
CA SER A 147 0.27 6.07 -5.72
C SER A 147 0.39 5.78 -7.22
N VAL A 148 -0.74 5.70 -7.93
CA VAL A 148 -0.77 5.50 -9.38
C VAL A 148 -0.17 6.71 -10.10
N ARG A 149 -0.55 7.93 -9.71
CA ARG A 149 0.04 9.17 -10.24
C ARG A 149 1.55 9.20 -10.06
N LEU A 150 2.04 8.83 -8.88
CA LEU A 150 3.47 8.72 -8.61
C LEU A 150 4.13 7.66 -9.49
N SER A 151 3.57 6.45 -9.59
CA SER A 151 4.14 5.39 -10.43
C SER A 151 4.21 5.76 -11.92
N LEU A 152 3.28 6.59 -12.39
CA LEU A 152 3.22 7.08 -13.77
C LEU A 152 3.99 8.39 -13.97
N ALA A 153 4.89 8.79 -13.05
CA ALA A 153 5.60 10.06 -13.16
C ALA A 153 6.33 10.23 -14.50
N LEU A 154 6.98 9.17 -15.00
CA LEU A 154 7.67 9.19 -16.31
C LEU A 154 6.70 9.40 -17.48
N VAL A 155 5.53 8.76 -17.43
CA VAL A 155 4.46 8.92 -18.44
C VAL A 155 3.87 10.34 -18.42
N LEU A 156 3.68 10.89 -17.21
CA LEU A 156 3.09 12.22 -16.99
C LEU A 156 4.10 13.37 -17.11
N GLY A 157 5.39 13.09 -17.25
CA GLY A 157 6.45 14.10 -17.27
C GLY A 157 6.68 14.81 -15.92
N ASN A 158 6.31 14.19 -14.79
CA ASN A 158 6.42 14.76 -13.45
C ASN A 158 7.85 14.64 -12.89
N GLN A 159 8.80 15.36 -13.48
CA GLN A 159 10.24 15.24 -13.15
C GLN A 159 10.57 15.41 -11.66
N SER A 160 9.81 16.23 -10.93
CA SER A 160 10.00 16.43 -9.48
C SER A 160 9.80 15.16 -8.64
N GLU A 161 9.17 14.14 -9.21
CA GLU A 161 8.83 12.89 -8.51
C GLU A 161 9.79 11.74 -8.86
N TYR A 162 10.68 11.90 -9.84
CA TYR A 162 11.58 10.85 -10.28
C TYR A 162 12.52 10.38 -9.18
N SER A 163 12.95 11.29 -8.30
CA SER A 163 13.80 10.98 -7.15
C SER A 163 13.13 10.03 -6.14
N LEU A 164 11.79 9.92 -6.14
CA LEU A 164 11.04 8.99 -5.31
C LEU A 164 10.97 7.58 -5.92
N LEU A 165 11.32 7.43 -7.20
CA LEU A 165 11.23 6.18 -7.96
C LEU A 165 12.60 5.55 -8.26
N LEU A 166 13.69 6.07 -7.68
CA LEU A 166 15.06 5.57 -7.91
C LEU A 166 15.20 4.06 -7.66
N ASN A 167 14.48 3.55 -6.66
CA ASN A 167 14.30 2.12 -6.42
C ASN A 167 12.90 1.91 -5.83
N ALA A 168 11.93 1.57 -6.68
CA ALA A 168 10.52 1.52 -6.29
C ALA A 168 10.07 0.07 -6.07
N SER A 169 9.81 -0.28 -4.80
CA SER A 169 9.05 -1.49 -4.48
C SER A 169 7.56 -1.26 -4.75
N MET A 170 6.93 -2.22 -5.43
CA MET A 170 5.55 -2.10 -5.90
C MET A 170 4.72 -3.34 -5.57
N VAL A 171 3.41 -3.16 -5.59
CA VAL A 171 2.42 -4.24 -5.49
C VAL A 171 1.20 -3.91 -6.32
N HIS A 172 0.64 -4.91 -6.98
CA HIS A 172 -0.61 -4.76 -7.72
C HIS A 172 -1.79 -4.58 -6.76
N VAL A 173 -2.73 -3.69 -7.09
CA VAL A 173 -3.90 -3.43 -6.23
C VAL A 173 -4.76 -4.68 -5.98
N ASP A 174 -4.86 -5.56 -6.97
CA ASP A 174 -5.61 -6.80 -6.84
C ASP A 174 -4.93 -7.79 -5.89
N ASP A 175 -3.61 -7.99 -6.05
CA ASP A 175 -2.82 -8.80 -5.13
C ASP A 175 -2.88 -8.26 -3.70
N LEU A 176 -2.84 -6.94 -3.54
CA LEU A 176 -3.00 -6.33 -2.22
C LEU A 176 -4.38 -6.60 -1.63
N ALA A 177 -5.46 -6.51 -2.43
CA ALA A 177 -6.80 -6.83 -1.95
C ALA A 177 -6.92 -8.32 -1.58
N ARG A 178 -6.37 -9.23 -2.40
CA ARG A 178 -6.30 -10.66 -2.09
C ARG A 178 -5.51 -10.91 -0.82
N ALA A 179 -4.39 -10.23 -0.59
CA ALA A 179 -3.62 -10.37 0.64
C ALA A 179 -4.40 -9.93 1.89
N HIS A 180 -5.23 -8.88 1.79
CA HIS A 180 -6.11 -8.47 2.89
C HIS A 180 -7.17 -9.55 3.21
N ILE A 181 -7.80 -10.12 2.20
CA ILE A 181 -8.81 -11.18 2.36
C ILE A 181 -8.14 -12.46 2.90
N PHE A 182 -7.03 -12.86 2.31
CA PHE A 182 -6.24 -14.01 2.73
C PHE A 182 -5.86 -13.91 4.21
N LEU A 183 -5.31 -12.77 4.66
CA LEU A 183 -4.92 -12.59 6.07
C LEU A 183 -6.12 -12.42 7.02
N LEU A 184 -7.27 -12.00 6.50
CA LEU A 184 -8.52 -12.01 7.26
C LEU A 184 -8.97 -13.46 7.56
N GLU A 185 -8.79 -14.36 6.59
CA GLU A 185 -9.23 -15.77 6.67
C GLU A 185 -8.16 -16.71 7.28
N TYR A 186 -6.87 -16.44 7.07
CA TYR A 186 -5.76 -17.31 7.46
C TYR A 186 -5.66 -17.43 8.99
N PRO A 187 -5.97 -18.59 9.60
CA PRO A 187 -6.14 -18.70 11.05
C PRO A 187 -4.93 -18.24 11.85
N ASP A 188 -3.73 -18.56 11.37
CA ASP A 188 -2.47 -18.29 12.06
C ASP A 188 -1.86 -16.91 11.74
N ALA A 189 -2.61 -16.02 11.07
CA ALA A 189 -2.13 -14.68 10.77
C ALA A 189 -1.82 -13.92 12.07
N LYS A 190 -0.56 -13.48 12.22
CA LYS A 190 -0.13 -12.75 13.43
C LYS A 190 0.87 -11.64 13.12
N GLY A 191 0.59 -10.47 13.69
CA GLY A 191 1.47 -9.31 13.65
C GLY A 191 1.48 -8.64 12.28
N ARG A 192 2.66 -8.53 11.68
CA ARG A 192 2.92 -7.72 10.49
C ARG A 192 3.18 -8.59 9.26
N TYR A 193 2.70 -8.17 8.09
CA TYR A 193 2.95 -8.82 6.81
C TYR A 193 3.25 -7.76 5.75
N ASN A 194 4.45 -7.79 5.20
CA ASN A 194 4.80 -7.03 4.02
C ASN A 194 4.07 -7.59 2.80
N CYS A 195 3.61 -6.67 1.94
CA CYS A 195 2.90 -7.00 0.71
C CYS A 195 3.50 -6.15 -0.42
N SER A 196 4.55 -6.70 -1.02
CA SER A 196 5.34 -6.13 -2.11
C SER A 196 5.82 -7.26 -3.02
N SER A 197 5.51 -7.19 -4.31
CA SER A 197 5.85 -8.25 -5.28
C SER A 197 7.14 -7.96 -6.01
N ASP A 198 7.33 -6.71 -6.44
CA ASP A 198 8.40 -6.33 -7.36
C ASP A 198 9.19 -5.14 -6.82
N THR A 199 10.42 -5.00 -7.29
CA THR A 199 11.24 -3.79 -7.11
C THR A 199 11.91 -3.44 -8.42
N ILE A 200 11.70 -2.22 -8.90
CA ILE A 200 12.21 -1.75 -10.18
C ILE A 200 12.99 -0.43 -9.99
N SER A 201 14.16 -0.32 -10.61
CA SER A 201 14.92 0.94 -10.62
C SER A 201 14.29 1.92 -11.61
N LEU A 202 14.57 3.21 -11.42
CA LEU A 202 14.05 4.26 -12.30
C LEU A 202 14.46 4.04 -13.77
N GLU A 203 15.69 3.61 -14.01
CA GLU A 203 16.24 3.32 -15.34
C GLU A 203 15.51 2.15 -16.00
N LYS A 204 15.35 1.03 -15.27
CA LYS A 204 14.60 -0.13 -15.76
C LYS A 204 13.13 0.18 -16.00
N LEU A 205 12.54 1.04 -15.18
CA LEU A 205 11.18 1.50 -15.39
C LEU A 205 11.08 2.32 -16.67
N SER A 206 12.07 3.17 -16.96
CA SER A 206 12.13 3.92 -18.22
C SER A 206 12.28 3.01 -19.43
N GLU A 207 13.15 2.01 -19.37
CA GLU A 207 13.32 1.00 -20.43
C GLU A 207 12.00 0.26 -20.71
N PHE A 208 11.35 -0.22 -19.64
CA PHE A 208 10.08 -0.92 -19.73
C PHE A 208 8.98 -0.04 -20.35
N LEU A 209 8.79 1.18 -19.82
CA LEU A 209 7.75 2.09 -20.30
C LEU A 209 8.03 2.57 -21.72
N GLY A 210 9.26 2.94 -22.05
CA GLY A 210 9.64 3.42 -23.37
C GLY A 210 9.56 2.32 -24.45
N GLY A 211 9.84 1.07 -24.07
CA GLY A 211 9.68 -0.07 -24.96
C GLY A 211 8.22 -0.45 -25.21
N LYS A 212 7.38 -0.41 -24.18
CA LYS A 212 5.98 -0.88 -24.26
C LYS A 212 4.98 0.20 -24.69
N TYR A 213 5.21 1.46 -24.33
CA TYR A 213 4.30 2.58 -24.62
C TYR A 213 5.04 3.71 -25.37
N PRO A 214 5.45 3.47 -26.63
CA PRO A 214 6.23 4.44 -27.40
C PRO A 214 5.45 5.72 -27.73
N GLU A 215 4.13 5.78 -27.47
CA GLU A 215 3.34 6.99 -27.63
C GLU A 215 3.64 8.09 -26.60
N PHE A 216 4.26 7.74 -25.46
CA PHE A 216 4.57 8.68 -24.40
C PHE A 216 6.02 9.18 -24.49
N PRO A 217 6.30 10.45 -24.11
CA PRO A 217 7.64 11.03 -24.14
C PRO A 217 8.48 10.55 -22.93
N ILE A 218 8.77 9.26 -22.86
CA ILE A 218 9.54 8.65 -21.77
C ILE A 218 11.03 9.05 -21.90
N PRO A 219 11.67 9.61 -20.86
CA PRO A 219 13.10 9.92 -20.87
C PRO A 219 13.97 8.68 -21.10
N SER A 220 15.15 8.82 -21.73
CA SER A 220 16.05 7.68 -21.87
C SER A 220 16.70 7.31 -20.53
N PRO A 221 17.06 6.04 -20.30
CA PRO A 221 17.74 5.61 -19.07
C PRO A 221 19.01 6.43 -18.77
N GLU A 222 19.77 6.81 -19.80
CA GLU A 222 20.99 7.60 -19.66
C GLU A 222 20.69 8.99 -19.08
N SER A 223 19.58 9.61 -19.51
CA SER A 223 19.17 10.93 -19.01
C SER A 223 18.72 10.92 -17.54
N LEU A 224 18.36 9.76 -17.01
CA LEU A 224 17.88 9.60 -15.64
C LEU A 224 19.00 9.30 -14.63
N GLY A 225 20.18 8.86 -15.11
CA GLY A 225 21.32 8.51 -14.26
C GLY A 225 21.88 9.67 -13.42
N GLU A 226 21.57 10.93 -13.79
CA GLU A 226 22.00 12.12 -13.03
C GLU A 226 21.09 12.47 -11.85
N ILE A 227 19.92 11.81 -11.74
CA ILE A 227 18.92 12.12 -10.72
C ILE A 227 19.43 11.65 -9.35
N LYS A 228 19.70 12.64 -8.49
CA LYS A 228 20.08 12.40 -7.10
C LYS A 228 18.86 12.29 -6.21
N GLY A 229 18.89 11.32 -5.31
CA GLY A 229 17.84 11.09 -4.34
C GLY A 229 18.17 9.88 -3.47
N MET A 230 17.29 9.59 -2.54
CA MET A 230 17.43 8.42 -1.70
C MET A 230 16.95 7.17 -2.45
N LYS A 231 17.79 6.14 -2.49
CA LYS A 231 17.36 4.81 -2.94
C LYS A 231 16.68 4.12 -1.75
N TRP A 232 15.41 3.78 -1.91
CA TRP A 232 14.67 3.07 -0.89
C TRP A 232 15.10 1.60 -0.86
N PRO A 233 15.17 0.95 0.31
CA PRO A 233 15.40 -0.49 0.37
C PRO A 233 14.22 -1.24 -0.27
N GLY A 234 14.51 -2.40 -0.84
CA GLY A 234 13.49 -3.36 -1.24
C GLY A 234 12.68 -3.84 -0.03
N VAL A 235 11.44 -4.29 -0.27
CA VAL A 235 10.56 -4.79 0.79
C VAL A 235 10.32 -6.28 0.60
N SER A 236 10.83 -7.11 1.51
CA SER A 236 10.64 -8.56 1.46
C SER A 236 9.23 -8.94 1.89
N SER A 237 8.54 -9.73 1.06
CA SER A 237 7.24 -10.36 1.39
C SER A 237 7.38 -11.83 1.80
N LYS A 238 8.59 -12.28 2.16
CA LYS A 238 8.87 -13.69 2.45
C LYS A 238 7.90 -14.28 3.47
N LYS A 239 7.60 -13.55 4.55
CA LYS A 239 6.67 -14.00 5.58
C LYS A 239 5.25 -14.24 5.04
N LEU A 240 4.77 -13.40 4.13
CA LEU A 240 3.47 -13.60 3.48
C LEU A 240 3.51 -14.81 2.54
N LEU A 241 4.56 -14.94 1.72
CA LEU A 241 4.73 -16.08 0.82
C LEU A 241 4.83 -17.42 1.57
N ASP A 242 5.52 -17.44 2.70
CA ASP A 242 5.67 -18.64 3.55
C ASP A 242 4.33 -19.11 4.16
N THR A 243 3.25 -18.30 4.09
CA THR A 243 1.88 -18.73 4.46
C THR A 243 1.11 -19.41 3.33
N GLY A 244 1.69 -19.49 2.12
CA GLY A 244 1.04 -20.01 0.92
C GLY A 244 0.30 -18.97 0.08
N PHE A 245 0.45 -17.67 0.39
CA PHE A 245 -0.03 -16.61 -0.49
C PHE A 245 0.85 -16.49 -1.73
N GLU A 246 0.25 -16.26 -2.89
CA GLU A 246 0.94 -16.09 -4.18
C GLU A 246 0.54 -14.76 -4.82
N PHE A 247 1.52 -14.01 -5.34
CA PHE A 247 1.28 -12.85 -6.20
C PHE A 247 0.94 -13.32 -7.62
N ASN A 248 -0.07 -12.72 -8.24
CA ASN A 248 -0.54 -13.10 -9.57
C ASN A 248 -0.27 -12.03 -10.64
N CYS A 249 0.18 -10.84 -10.23
CA CYS A 249 0.43 -9.72 -11.12
C CYS A 249 1.87 -9.24 -10.96
N GLY A 250 2.54 -8.99 -12.08
CA GLY A 250 3.85 -8.36 -12.13
C GLY A 250 3.78 -6.89 -12.53
N VAL A 251 4.96 -6.32 -12.80
CA VAL A 251 5.10 -4.92 -13.27
C VAL A 251 4.26 -4.67 -14.53
N GLU A 252 4.17 -5.65 -15.44
CA GLU A 252 3.43 -5.47 -16.68
C GLU A 252 1.93 -5.20 -16.44
N GLU A 253 1.27 -6.04 -15.65
CA GLU A 253 -0.16 -5.90 -15.33
C GLU A 253 -0.44 -4.63 -14.52
N MET A 254 0.46 -4.26 -13.62
CA MET A 254 0.38 -3.01 -12.86
C MET A 254 0.28 -1.79 -13.76
N PHE A 255 1.18 -1.67 -14.72
CA PHE A 255 1.24 -0.49 -15.59
C PHE A 255 0.20 -0.53 -16.70
N ASP A 256 -0.09 -1.69 -17.29
CA ASP A 256 -1.17 -1.82 -18.29
C ASP A 256 -2.51 -1.38 -17.70
N GLY A 257 -2.88 -1.92 -16.54
CA GLY A 257 -4.15 -1.60 -15.90
C GLY A 257 -4.23 -0.14 -15.43
N ALA A 258 -3.12 0.41 -14.92
CA ALA A 258 -3.05 1.81 -14.52
C ALA A 258 -3.22 2.77 -15.71
N ILE A 259 -2.44 2.56 -16.78
CA ILE A 259 -2.44 3.43 -17.97
C ILE A 259 -3.79 3.35 -18.68
N GLN A 260 -4.33 2.14 -18.88
CA GLN A 260 -5.63 1.97 -19.51
C GLN A 260 -6.73 2.70 -18.73
N CYS A 261 -6.75 2.54 -17.40
CA CYS A 261 -7.71 3.23 -16.55
C CYS A 261 -7.55 4.77 -16.60
N CYS A 262 -6.31 5.26 -16.68
CA CYS A 262 -6.04 6.68 -16.85
C CYS A 262 -6.53 7.22 -18.21
N LYS A 263 -6.33 6.49 -19.31
CA LYS A 263 -6.87 6.84 -20.65
C LYS A 263 -8.39 6.91 -20.63
N GLU A 264 -9.07 5.89 -20.09
CA GLU A 264 -10.53 5.84 -20.01
C GLU A 264 -11.14 6.97 -19.18
N ARG A 265 -10.38 7.50 -18.21
CA ARG A 265 -10.82 8.57 -17.31
C ARG A 265 -10.33 9.96 -17.71
N GLY A 266 -9.61 10.08 -18.83
CA GLY A 266 -9.10 11.35 -19.34
C GLY A 266 -7.97 11.96 -18.50
N TYR A 267 -7.18 11.13 -17.82
CA TYR A 267 -5.93 11.55 -17.16
C TYR A 267 -4.70 11.44 -18.07
N LEU A 268 -4.81 10.68 -19.15
CA LEU A 268 -3.82 10.49 -20.22
C LEU A 268 -4.50 10.65 -21.58
#